data_AF-A0A7Y7J162-F1
#
_entry.id   AF-A0A7Y7J162-F1
#
_cell.length_a   1.000
_cell.length_b   1.000
_cell.length_c   1.000
_cell.angle_alpha   90.00
_cell.angle_beta   90.00
_cell.angle_gamma   90.00
#
_symmetry.space_group_name_H-M   'P 1'
#
loop_
_entity.id
_entity.type
_entity.pdbx_description
1 polymer ?
#
loop_
_entity_poly.entity_id
_entity_poly.type
_entity_poly.pdbx_seq_one_letter_code
_entity_poly.pdbx_strand_id
1 'polypeptide(L)'
;VFGALLLGLAFVLHSQDALVHGSAVPTLRLAGRMSPLFGAALLPVILLKLYCSAVGMTYTLAVRLQSFGLPRMAAAAGIALGAWGMSQLGFVALVNRVYPAIGYFGLVLMAVILASLARRSLAQPRAASA
;
A
#
# COMPACT_ATOMS: atom_id res chain seq x y z
N VAL A 1 2.42 15.82 -12.49
CA VAL A 1 3.78 15.29 -12.76
C VAL A 1 3.97 13.88 -12.23
N PHE A 2 3.87 13.61 -10.92
CA PHE A 2 4.04 12.24 -10.37
C PHE A 2 3.12 11.19 -10.99
N GLY A 3 1.83 11.48 -11.17
CA GLY A 3 0.89 10.55 -11.82
C GLY A 3 1.29 10.20 -13.27
N ALA A 4 1.79 11.18 -14.03
CA ALA A 4 2.27 10.96 -15.39
C ALA A 4 3.53 10.08 -15.41
N LEU A 5 4.46 10.28 -14.45
CA LEU A 5 5.64 9.43 -14.30
C LEU A 5 5.26 7.98 -13.95
N LEU A 6 4.26 7.79 -13.09
CA LEU A 6 3.75 6.45 -12.75
C LEU A 6 3.09 5.76 -13.94
N LEU A 7 2.29 6.49 -14.73
CA LEU A 7 1.69 5.96 -15.96
C LEU A 7 2.75 5.60 -17.00
N GLY A 8 3.76 6.45 -17.18
CA GLY A 8 4.90 6.16 -18.05
C GLY A 8 5.66 4.90 -17.62
N LEU A 9 5.91 4.75 -16.31
CA LEU A 9 6.54 3.55 -15.76
C LEU A 9 5.68 2.29 -16.00
N ALA A 10 4.37 2.38 -15.79
CA ALA A 10 3.46 1.26 -16.04
C ALA A 10 3.47 0.85 -17.53
N PHE A 11 3.50 1.82 -18.44
CA PHE A 11 3.61 1.57 -19.87
C PHE A 11 4.94 0.88 -20.24
N VAL A 12 6.06 1.34 -19.67
CA VAL A 12 7.37 0.70 -19.87
C VAL A 12 7.38 -0.74 -19.35
N LEU A 13 6.82 -0.99 -18.16
CA LEU A 13 6.75 -2.35 -17.61
C LEU A 13 5.87 -3.27 -18.47
N HIS A 14 4.75 -2.75 -18.98
CA HIS A 14 3.84 -3.52 -19.83
C HIS A 14 4.44 -3.81 -21.22
N SER A 15 5.22 -2.90 -21.79
CA SER A 15 5.94 -3.16 -23.04
C SER A 15 7.09 -4.17 -22.89
N GLN A 16 7.65 -4.30 -21.69
CA GLN A 16 8.77 -5.21 -21.38
C GLN A 16 8.29 -6.50 -20.68
N ASP A 17 7.01 -6.84 -20.79
CA ASP A 17 6.36 -7.90 -20.02
C ASP A 17 7.10 -9.24 -20.16
N ALA A 18 7.46 -9.62 -21.40
CA ALA A 18 8.19 -10.85 -21.71
C ALA A 18 9.50 -11.03 -20.92
N LEU A 19 10.16 -9.94 -20.52
CA LEU A 19 11.43 -9.96 -19.78
C LEU A 19 11.26 -9.89 -18.27
N VAL A 20 10.13 -9.34 -17.82
CA VAL A 20 9.89 -8.94 -16.43
C VAL A 20 8.82 -9.81 -15.75
N HIS A 21 8.11 -10.61 -16.53
CA HIS A 21 7.17 -11.64 -16.07
C HIS A 21 7.75 -12.52 -14.95
N GLY A 22 6.91 -12.76 -13.95
CA GLY A 22 7.22 -13.58 -12.77
C GLY A 22 8.20 -12.96 -11.78
N SER A 23 8.68 -11.74 -12.01
CA SER A 23 9.50 -11.05 -11.01
C SER A 23 8.66 -10.41 -9.91
N ALA A 24 9.11 -10.57 -8.67
CA ALA A 24 8.46 -9.98 -7.51
C ALA A 24 8.52 -8.45 -7.52
N VAL A 25 9.61 -7.89 -8.04
CA VAL A 25 9.86 -6.45 -8.15
C VAL A 25 10.29 -6.13 -9.59
N PRO A 26 9.34 -5.97 -10.52
CA PRO A 26 9.56 -5.69 -11.94
C PRO A 26 10.55 -4.56 -12.22
N THR A 27 10.41 -3.47 -11.49
CA THR A 27 11.24 -2.27 -11.62
C THR A 27 12.69 -2.51 -11.25
N LEU A 28 12.96 -3.36 -10.26
CA LEU A 28 14.31 -3.72 -9.84
C LEU A 28 14.98 -4.62 -10.87
N ARG A 29 14.24 -5.59 -11.43
CA ARG A 29 14.74 -6.44 -12.52
C ARG A 29 15.08 -5.60 -13.75
N LEU A 30 14.22 -4.63 -14.09
CA LEU A 30 14.46 -3.72 -15.20
C LEU A 30 15.69 -2.83 -14.97
N ALA A 31 15.87 -2.30 -13.76
CA ALA A 31 17.05 -1.50 -13.41
C ALA A 31 18.37 -2.30 -13.52
N GLY A 32 18.38 -3.56 -13.06
CA GLY A 32 19.54 -4.44 -13.20
C GLY A 32 19.92 -4.78 -14.65
N ARG A 33 18.96 -4.71 -15.58
CA ARG A 33 19.21 -4.87 -17.02
C ARG A 33 19.81 -3.63 -17.67
N MET A 34 19.46 -2.43 -17.18
CA MET A 34 20.05 -1.18 -17.68
C MET A 34 21.52 -1.06 -17.27
N SER A 35 21.81 -1.28 -15.98
CA SER A 35 23.18 -1.50 -15.52
C SER A 35 23.17 -2.28 -14.19
N PRO A 36 24.18 -3.13 -13.95
CA PRO A 36 24.30 -3.87 -12.70
C PRO A 36 24.47 -2.93 -11.49
N LEU A 37 25.11 -1.77 -11.67
CA LEU A 37 25.22 -0.75 -10.62
C LEU A 37 23.87 -0.15 -10.24
N PHE A 38 23.01 0.15 -11.21
CA PHE A 38 21.68 0.71 -10.94
C PHE A 38 20.80 -0.30 -10.19
N GLY A 39 20.84 -1.58 -10.58
CA GLY A 39 20.13 -2.64 -9.84
C GLY A 39 20.62 -2.77 -8.39
N ALA A 40 21.95 -2.76 -8.19
CA ALA A 40 22.54 -2.85 -6.86
C ALA A 40 22.23 -1.64 -5.96
N ALA A 41 22.20 -0.43 -6.53
CA ALA A 41 21.85 0.79 -5.81
C ALA A 41 20.35 0.89 -5.50
N LEU A 42 19.48 0.37 -6.37
CA LEU A 42 18.03 0.47 -6.19
C LEU A 42 17.49 -0.43 -5.08
N LEU A 43 18.11 -1.59 -4.84
CA LEU A 43 17.72 -2.51 -3.77
C LEU A 43 17.72 -1.87 -2.37
N PRO A 44 18.83 -1.27 -1.87
CA PRO A 44 18.84 -0.62 -0.56
C PRO A 44 17.91 0.60 -0.50
N VAL A 45 17.72 1.32 -1.61
CA VAL A 45 16.75 2.42 -1.69
C VAL A 45 15.32 1.93 -1.48
N ILE A 46 14.92 0.83 -2.13
CA ILE A 46 13.58 0.24 -1.95
C ILE A 46 13.41 -0.25 -0.51
N LEU A 47 14.42 -0.91 0.06
CA LEU A 47 14.38 -1.38 1.45
C LEU A 47 14.25 -0.23 2.44
N LEU A 48 15.00 0.86 2.25
CA LEU A 48 14.91 2.05 3.09
C LEU A 48 13.52 2.70 3.02
N LYS A 49 12.96 2.82 1.81
CA LYS A 49 11.60 3.35 1.62
C LYS A 49 10.56 2.46 2.29
N LEU A 50 10.71 1.13 2.20
CA LEU A 50 9.80 0.18 2.84
C LEU A 50 9.89 0.28 4.37
N TYR A 51 11.11 0.38 4.91
CA TYR A 51 11.33 0.57 6.34
C TYR A 51 10.67 1.84 6.87
N CYS A 52 10.87 2.98 6.20
CA CYS A 52 10.28 4.25 6.58
C CYS A 52 8.73 4.16 6.65
N SER A 53 8.11 3.52 5.65
CA SER A 53 6.65 3.29 5.65
C SER A 53 6.20 2.34 6.76
N ALA A 54 6.94 1.25 7.01
CA ALA A 54 6.62 0.28 8.04
C ALA A 54 6.65 0.89 9.44
N VAL A 55 7.64 1.74 9.73
CA VAL A 55 7.75 2.46 11.01
C VAL A 55 6.55 3.39 11.22
N GLY A 56 6.17 4.17 10.20
CA GLY A 56 5.01 5.07 10.28
C GLY A 56 3.69 4.32 10.52
N MET A 57 3.49 3.18 9.84
CA MET A 57 2.28 2.37 9.97
C MET A 57 2.20 1.62 11.30
N THR A 58 3.32 1.07 11.78
CA THR A 58 3.36 0.38 13.09
C THR A 58 3.17 1.36 14.25
N TYR A 59 3.72 2.57 14.17
CA TYR A 59 3.47 3.61 15.15
C TYR A 59 1.99 4.03 15.19
N THR A 60 1.38 4.32 14.04
CA THR A 60 -0.03 4.69 13.96
C THR A 60 -0.95 3.58 14.47
N LEU A 61 -0.64 2.32 14.17
CA LEU A 61 -1.35 1.18 14.72
C LEU A 61 -1.20 1.08 16.25
N ALA A 62 0.01 1.28 16.78
CA ALA A 62 0.27 1.25 18.22
C ALA A 62 -0.54 2.32 18.98
N VAL A 63 -0.59 3.54 18.46
CA VAL A 63 -1.39 4.64 19.04
C VAL A 63 -2.88 4.30 18.97
N ARG A 64 -3.37 3.71 17.87
CA ARG A 64 -4.76 3.28 17.76
C ARG A 64 -5.11 2.19 18.77
N LEU A 65 -4.27 1.17 18.93
CA LEU A 65 -4.50 0.11 19.93
C LEU A 65 -4.55 0.68 21.35
N GLN A 66 -3.69 1.64 21.66
CA GLN A 66 -3.72 2.33 22.96
C GLN A 66 -5.02 3.12 23.17
N SER A 67 -5.55 3.76 22.11
CA SER A 67 -6.83 4.46 22.20
C SER A 67 -8.03 3.54 22.48
N PHE A 68 -7.91 2.25 22.15
CA PHE A 68 -8.88 1.21 22.53
C PHE A 68 -8.67 0.64 23.94
N GLY A 69 -7.80 1.25 24.76
CA GLY A 69 -7.55 0.86 26.14
C GLY A 69 -6.47 -0.22 26.32
N LEU A 70 -5.75 -0.59 25.27
CA LEU A 70 -4.68 -1.59 25.36
C LEU A 70 -3.40 -0.98 25.97
N PRO A 71 -2.75 -1.62 26.97
CA PRO A 71 -1.51 -1.10 27.52
C PRO A 71 -0.40 -1.08 26.47
N ARG A 72 0.49 -0.07 26.53
CA ARG A 72 1.53 0.19 25.52
C ARG A 72 2.37 -1.04 25.17
N MET A 73 2.80 -1.81 26.18
CA MET A 73 3.59 -3.03 25.97
C MET A 73 2.78 -4.13 25.27
N ALA A 74 1.50 -4.29 25.59
CA ALA A 74 0.64 -5.29 24.92
C ALA A 74 0.37 -4.91 23.46
N ALA A 75 0.15 -3.62 23.18
CA ALA A 75 0.00 -3.13 21.81
C ALA A 75 1.27 -3.38 20.99
N ALA A 76 2.45 -3.06 21.54
CA ALA A 76 3.72 -3.31 20.87
C ALA A 76 3.98 -4.81 20.65
N ALA A 77 3.72 -5.64 21.66
CA ALA A 77 3.86 -7.09 21.55
C ALA A 77 2.92 -7.68 20.49
N GLY A 78 1.66 -7.24 20.45
CA GLY A 78 0.69 -7.67 19.43
C GLY A 78 1.12 -7.32 18.01
N ILE A 79 1.63 -6.09 17.80
CA ILE A 79 2.13 -5.65 16.50
C ILE A 79 3.39 -6.44 16.11
N ALA A 80 4.32 -6.66 17.04
CA ALA A 80 5.54 -7.43 16.78
C ALA A 80 5.22 -8.90 16.44
N LEU A 81 4.30 -9.54 17.16
CA LEU A 81 3.85 -10.90 16.88
C LEU A 81 3.15 -11.00 15.52
N GLY A 82 2.29 -10.03 15.18
CA GLY A 82 1.64 -9.98 13.88
C GLY A 82 2.64 -9.77 12.73
N ALA A 83 3.59 -8.86 12.89
CA ALA A 83 4.65 -8.61 11.92
C ALA A 83 5.56 -9.84 11.74
N TRP A 84 5.92 -10.50 12.83
CA TRP A 84 6.70 -11.74 12.78
C TRP A 84 5.96 -12.86 12.04
N GLY A 85 4.68 -13.06 12.35
CA GLY A 85 3.85 -14.03 11.63
C GLY A 85 3.73 -13.74 10.14
N MET A 86 3.59 -12.46 9.76
CA MET A 86 3.53 -12.05 8.35
C MET A 86 4.88 -12.17 7.64
N SER A 87 6.00 -12.00 8.34
CA SER A 87 7.34 -12.13 7.79
C SER A 87 7.62 -13.53 7.23
N GLN A 88 6.90 -14.55 7.70
CA GLN A 88 7.08 -15.94 7.25
C GLN A 88 6.41 -16.24 5.89
N LEU A 89 5.48 -15.40 5.44
CA LEU A 89 4.67 -15.67 4.23
C LEU A 89 5.46 -15.52 2.91
N GLY A 90 6.69 -14.98 2.96
CA GLY A 90 7.46 -14.64 1.77
C GLY A 90 6.89 -13.44 1.01
N PHE A 91 7.76 -12.61 0.43
CA PHE A 91 7.36 -11.32 -0.15
C PHE A 91 6.31 -11.43 -1.27
N VAL A 92 6.49 -12.39 -2.20
CA VAL A 92 5.59 -12.56 -3.36
C VAL A 92 4.17 -12.91 -2.92
N ALA A 93 4.02 -13.91 -2.04
CA ALA A 93 2.71 -14.32 -1.56
C ALA A 93 2.05 -13.23 -0.71
N LEU A 94 2.84 -12.49 0.07
CA LEU A 94 2.35 -11.38 0.87
C LEU A 94 1.77 -10.27 -0.02
N VAL A 95 2.50 -9.81 -1.03
CA VAL A 95 2.04 -8.76 -1.94
C VAL A 95 0.80 -9.21 -2.73
N ASN A 96 0.81 -10.44 -3.25
CA ASN A 96 -0.30 -11.00 -4.02
C ASN A 96 -1.60 -11.14 -3.21
N ARG A 97 -1.52 -11.23 -1.87
CA ARG A 97 -2.69 -11.32 -1.00
C ARG A 97 -3.08 -9.97 -0.40
N VAL A 98 -2.11 -9.19 0.07
CA VAL A 98 -2.34 -7.94 0.81
C VAL A 98 -2.75 -6.81 -0.14
N TYR A 99 -2.10 -6.65 -1.30
CA TYR A 99 -2.42 -5.53 -2.21
C TYR A 99 -3.85 -5.63 -2.76
N PRO A 100 -4.33 -6.80 -3.24
CA PRO A 100 -5.73 -6.93 -3.64
C PRO A 100 -6.69 -6.73 -2.47
N ALA A 101 -6.40 -7.28 -1.29
CA ALA A 101 -7.27 -7.14 -0.12
C ALA A 101 -7.49 -5.66 0.24
N ILE A 102 -6.42 -4.87 0.38
CA ILE A 102 -6.51 -3.44 0.66
C ILE A 102 -7.26 -2.70 -0.47
N GLY A 103 -7.01 -3.09 -1.73
CA GLY A 103 -7.72 -2.53 -2.88
C GLY A 103 -9.24 -2.75 -2.80
N TYR A 104 -9.68 -3.97 -2.51
CA TYR A 104 -11.10 -4.28 -2.35
C TYR A 104 -11.72 -3.52 -1.18
N PHE A 105 -11.04 -3.41 -0.04
CA PHE A 105 -11.52 -2.58 1.07
C PHE A 105 -11.67 -1.11 0.67
N GLY A 106 -10.71 -0.55 -0.09
CA GLY A 106 -10.79 0.81 -0.61
C GLY A 106 -11.97 1.02 -1.55
N LEU A 107 -12.24 0.06 -2.45
CA LEU A 107 -13.38 0.11 -3.36
C LEU A 107 -14.72 0.05 -2.63
N VAL A 108 -14.84 -0.84 -1.64
CA VAL A 108 -16.03 -0.93 -0.78
C VAL A 108 -16.24 0.38 -0.03
N LEU A 109 -15.18 0.94 0.58
CA LEU A 109 -15.26 2.20 1.30
C LEU A 109 -15.66 3.37 0.39
N MET A 110 -15.09 3.43 -0.82
CA MET A 110 -15.48 4.41 -1.84
C MET A 110 -16.96 4.30 -2.21
N ALA A 111 -17.46 3.08 -2.45
CA ALA A 111 -18.86 2.85 -2.76
C ALA A 111 -19.79 3.32 -1.62
N VAL A 112 -19.42 3.03 -0.36
CA VAL A 112 -20.17 3.47 0.82
C VAL A 112 -20.18 4.99 0.96
N ILE A 113 -19.05 5.66 0.73
CA ILE A 113 -18.94 7.12 0.79
C ILE A 113 -19.78 7.77 -0.31
N LEU A 114 -19.69 7.28 -1.54
CA LEU A 114 -20.49 7.77 -2.67
C LEU A 114 -21.99 7.58 -2.42
N ALA A 115 -22.40 6.42 -1.92
CA ALA A 115 -23.80 6.15 -1.56
C ALA A 115 -24.29 7.05 -0.39
N SER A 116 -23.42 7.31 0.59
CA SER A 116 -23.71 8.25 1.68
C SER A 116 -23.89 9.68 1.15
N LEU A 117 -23.03 10.12 0.24
CA LEU A 117 -23.10 11.45 -0.37
C LEU A 117 -24.36 11.59 -1.23
N ALA A 118 -24.66 10.61 -2.09
CA ALA A 118 -25.87 10.61 -2.90
C ALA A 118 -27.15 10.68 -2.04
N ARG A 119 -27.20 9.95 -0.92
CA ARG A 119 -28.31 10.03 0.05
C ARG A 119 -28.44 11.42 0.69
N ARG A 120 -27.32 12.07 1.03
CA ARG A 120 -27.31 13.43 1.60
C ARG A 120 -27.76 14.48 0.60
N SER A 121 -27.34 14.37 -0.67
CA SER A 121 -27.74 15.29 -1.75
C SER A 121 -29.22 15.17 -2.10
N LEU A 122 -29.81 13.97 -2.03
CA LEU A 122 -31.24 13.75 -2.27
C LEU A 122 -32.13 14.19 -1.09
N ALA A 123 -31.59 14.23 0.14
CA ALA A 123 -32.32 14.66 1.34
C ALA A 123 -32.35 16.19 1.56
N GLN A 124 -31.61 16.99 0.78
CA GLN A 124 -31.64 18.46 0.83
C GLN A 124 -32.18 19.16 -0.44
N PRO A 125 -33.47 19.03 -0.83
CA PRO A 125 -34.01 19.85 -1.93
C PRO A 125 -34.56 21.24 -1.54
N ARG A 126 -34.82 21.59 -0.26
CA ARG A 126 -35.57 22.84 0.08
C ARG A 126 -35.23 23.45 1.46
N ALA A 127 -34.00 23.92 1.67
CA ALA A 127 -33.69 24.81 2.81
C ALA A 127 -32.97 26.10 2.39
N ALA A 128 -33.00 26.44 1.10
CA ALA A 128 -32.43 27.65 0.53
C ALA A 128 -33.48 28.51 -0.21
N SER A 129 -34.74 28.42 0.23
CA SER A 129 -35.82 29.32 -0.19
C SER A 129 -36.64 29.74 1.02
N ALA A 130 -36.07 30.59 1.86
CA ALA A 130 -36.77 31.40 2.85
C ALA A 130 -35.93 32.66 3.11
#